data_AF-A0A2D9XN12-F1
#
_entry.id   AF-A0A2D9XN12-F1
#
_cell.length_a   1.000
_cell.length_b   1.000
_cell.length_c   1.000
_cell.angle_alpha   90.00
_cell.angle_beta   90.00
_cell.angle_gamma   90.00
#
_symmetry.space_group_name_H-M   'P 1'
#
loop_
_entity.id
_entity.type
_entity.pdbx_description
1 polymer ?
#
loop_
_entity_poly.entity_id
_entity_poly.type
_entity_poly.pdbx_seq_one_letter_code
_entity_poly.pdbx_strand_id
1 'polypeptide(L)'
;MKLFLLSFIFMLGGCAGQTAVNQTNAKVNSELDSWKRVQSISKIRCGDRDVIKQGEAVEVQRCHKKVADEYVLPTAVHPDVYVYYSAKALELADSYDKGQITSAQYQVQRSKDWIDYLNASDAKSQAYVGNAMMQDQLYRQNMQNYALQQQQVQAQQQQMQTTNCQMVGHMMNCQTF
;
A
#
# COMPACT_ATOMS: atom_id res chain seq x y z
N MET A 1 43.69 -7.94 14.64
CA MET A 1 43.05 -6.81 13.95
C MET A 1 41.92 -7.35 13.08
N LYS A 2 40.78 -6.67 13.13
CA LYS A 2 39.46 -7.06 12.61
C LYS A 2 39.46 -7.18 11.08
N LEU A 3 39.07 -8.34 10.56
CA LEU A 3 38.95 -8.64 9.13
C LEU A 3 37.64 -9.41 8.87
N PHE A 4 36.52 -8.87 9.35
CA PHE A 4 35.17 -9.41 9.12
C PHE A 4 34.16 -8.27 9.25
N LEU A 5 34.03 -7.41 8.24
CA LEU A 5 32.96 -6.38 8.24
C LEU A 5 32.62 -5.79 6.86
N LEU A 6 33.12 -6.36 5.76
CA LEU A 6 32.87 -5.82 4.40
C LEU A 6 32.03 -6.70 3.49
N SER A 7 31.62 -7.90 3.93
CA SER A 7 30.85 -8.82 3.09
C SER A 7 29.33 -8.73 3.26
N PHE A 8 28.83 -7.90 4.20
CA PHE A 8 27.40 -7.80 4.50
C PHE A 8 26.63 -6.73 3.71
N ILE A 9 27.30 -5.94 2.87
CA ILE A 9 26.66 -4.81 2.16
C ILE A 9 26.09 -5.23 0.79
N PHE A 10 26.47 -6.39 0.24
CA PHE A 10 26.05 -6.80 -1.11
C PHE A 10 24.86 -7.79 -1.18
N MET A 11 24.28 -8.23 -0.06
CA MET A 11 23.13 -9.16 -0.05
C MET A 11 21.77 -8.51 0.29
N LEU A 12 21.68 -7.18 0.34
CA LEU A 12 20.40 -6.48 0.62
C LEU A 12 19.77 -5.83 -0.63
N GLY A 13 20.32 -6.07 -1.81
CA GLY A 13 19.84 -5.47 -3.07
C GLY A 13 18.61 -6.12 -3.70
N GLY A 14 18.09 -7.23 -3.16
CA GLY A 14 17.11 -8.08 -3.85
C GLY A 14 15.63 -7.84 -3.53
N CYS A 15 15.27 -7.12 -2.46
CA CYS A 15 13.90 -7.20 -1.93
C CYS A 15 13.18 -5.86 -1.71
N ALA A 16 13.76 -4.71 -2.06
CA ALA A 16 13.14 -3.41 -1.77
C ALA A 16 11.88 -3.13 -2.62
N GLY A 17 11.74 -3.79 -3.76
CA GLY A 17 10.67 -3.52 -4.72
C GLY A 17 9.39 -4.32 -4.56
N GLN A 18 9.53 -5.61 -4.31
CA GLN A 18 8.39 -6.50 -4.07
C GLN A 18 7.70 -6.20 -2.74
N THR A 19 8.37 -5.56 -1.78
CA THR A 19 7.79 -5.24 -0.47
C THR A 19 6.65 -4.24 -0.55
N ALA A 20 6.75 -3.16 -1.33
CA ALA A 20 5.73 -2.10 -1.30
C ALA A 20 4.41 -2.50 -2.00
N VAL A 21 4.52 -3.22 -3.13
CA VAL A 21 3.34 -3.78 -3.84
C VAL A 21 2.68 -4.86 -3.01
N ASN A 22 3.45 -5.80 -2.44
CA ASN A 22 2.90 -6.87 -1.60
C ASN A 22 2.27 -6.33 -0.32
N GLN A 23 2.85 -5.31 0.30
CA GLN A 23 2.26 -4.64 1.48
C GLN A 23 0.94 -3.95 1.15
N THR A 24 0.83 -3.31 -0.01
CA THR A 24 -0.41 -2.64 -0.42
C THR A 24 -1.52 -3.66 -0.70
N ASN A 25 -1.20 -4.73 -1.43
CA ASN A 25 -2.15 -5.83 -1.68
C ASN A 25 -2.60 -6.51 -0.37
N ALA A 26 -1.69 -6.72 0.57
CA ALA A 26 -2.02 -7.27 1.87
C ALA A 26 -2.98 -6.36 2.66
N LYS A 27 -2.79 -5.03 2.61
CA LYS A 27 -3.70 -4.08 3.26
C LYS A 27 -5.08 -4.06 2.60
N VAL A 28 -5.17 -4.07 1.27
CA VAL A 28 -6.45 -4.14 0.55
C VAL A 28 -7.23 -5.41 0.92
N ASN A 29 -6.56 -6.56 0.92
CA ASN A 29 -7.19 -7.83 1.32
C ASN A 29 -7.63 -7.80 2.79
N SER A 30 -6.83 -7.22 3.67
CA SER A 30 -7.19 -7.06 5.08
C SER A 30 -8.44 -6.21 5.27
N GLU A 31 -8.59 -5.10 4.53
CA GLU A 31 -9.79 -4.27 4.58
C GLU A 31 -11.04 -5.03 4.12
N LEU A 32 -10.93 -5.79 3.02
CA LEU A 32 -12.03 -6.62 2.50
C LEU A 32 -12.45 -7.70 3.49
N ASP A 33 -11.50 -8.35 4.15
CA ASP A 33 -11.80 -9.35 5.17
C ASP A 33 -12.44 -8.73 6.42
N SER A 34 -12.02 -7.53 6.82
CA SER A 34 -12.69 -6.75 7.86
C SER A 34 -14.14 -6.43 7.49
N TRP A 35 -14.44 -6.10 6.23
CA TRP A 35 -15.82 -5.89 5.78
C TRP A 35 -16.68 -7.14 5.84
N LYS A 36 -16.14 -8.31 5.47
CA LYS A 36 -16.86 -9.60 5.63
C LYS A 36 -17.21 -9.83 7.10
N ARG A 37 -16.28 -9.50 8.00
CA ARG A 37 -16.51 -9.60 9.45
C ARG A 37 -17.60 -8.64 9.91
N VAL A 38 -17.58 -7.38 9.46
CA VAL A 38 -18.65 -6.39 9.74
C VAL A 38 -20.00 -6.92 9.29
N GLN A 39 -20.13 -7.48 8.08
CA GLN A 39 -21.41 -8.03 7.60
C GLN A 39 -21.96 -9.10 8.55
N SER A 40 -21.10 -10.04 8.99
CA SER A 40 -21.51 -11.10 9.91
C SER A 40 -21.92 -10.58 11.29
N ILE A 41 -21.14 -9.65 11.86
CA ILE A 41 -21.36 -9.13 13.21
C ILE A 41 -22.55 -8.19 13.23
N SER A 42 -22.67 -7.30 12.25
CA SER A 42 -23.73 -6.32 12.25
C SER A 42 -25.10 -6.96 11.99
N LYS A 43 -25.18 -8.06 11.24
CA LYS A 43 -26.44 -8.82 11.12
C LYS A 43 -26.96 -9.30 12.49
N ILE A 44 -26.05 -9.66 13.39
CA ILE A 44 -26.38 -10.11 14.75
C ILE A 44 -26.67 -8.92 15.69
N ARG A 45 -25.84 -7.87 15.63
CA ARG A 45 -25.87 -6.76 16.60
C ARG A 45 -26.82 -5.61 16.22
N CYS A 46 -27.04 -5.40 14.93
CA CYS A 46 -27.70 -4.21 14.40
C CYS A 46 -28.99 -4.52 13.63
N GLY A 47 -29.32 -5.80 13.42
CA GLY A 47 -30.42 -6.23 12.56
C GLY A 47 -30.00 -6.40 11.09
N ASP A 48 -30.91 -6.93 10.27
CA ASP A 48 -30.64 -7.16 8.86
C ASP A 48 -30.71 -5.85 8.06
N ARG A 49 -29.61 -5.50 7.37
CA ARG A 49 -29.58 -4.29 6.52
C ARG A 49 -30.59 -4.34 5.41
N ASP A 50 -30.94 -5.52 4.92
CA ASP A 50 -31.80 -5.65 3.76
C ASP A 50 -33.27 -5.43 4.10
N VAL A 51 -33.62 -5.43 5.39
CA VAL A 51 -35.00 -5.27 5.89
C VAL A 51 -35.07 -4.12 6.89
N ILE A 52 -34.51 -2.96 6.53
CA ILE A 52 -34.59 -1.75 7.35
C ILE A 52 -35.94 -1.07 7.13
N LYS A 53 -36.68 -0.84 8.21
CA LYS A 53 -37.92 -0.05 8.19
C LYS A 53 -37.60 1.43 8.33
N GLN A 54 -38.48 2.25 7.76
CA GLN A 54 -38.47 3.70 8.00
C GLN A 54 -38.72 3.98 9.48
N GLY A 55 -37.93 4.88 10.08
CA GLY A 55 -37.94 5.21 11.49
C GLY A 55 -36.88 4.48 12.32
N GLU A 56 -36.23 3.45 11.75
CA GLU A 56 -35.17 2.67 12.39
C GLU A 56 -33.82 2.81 11.63
N ALA A 57 -33.80 3.45 10.46
CA ALA A 57 -32.66 3.40 9.55
C ALA A 57 -31.43 4.08 10.11
N VAL A 58 -31.58 5.25 10.73
CA VAL A 58 -30.45 5.99 11.35
C VAL A 58 -29.84 5.18 12.49
N GLU A 59 -30.66 4.55 13.33
CA GLU A 59 -30.16 3.75 14.46
C GLU A 59 -29.40 2.52 13.96
N VAL A 60 -29.98 1.76 13.03
CA VAL A 60 -29.33 0.61 12.39
C VAL A 60 -28.02 1.04 11.73
N GLN A 61 -28.01 2.17 11.01
CA GLN A 61 -26.83 2.66 10.33
C GLN A 61 -25.74 3.17 11.30
N ARG A 62 -26.12 3.79 12.43
CA ARG A 62 -25.17 4.14 13.51
C ARG A 62 -24.55 2.90 14.13
N CYS A 63 -25.34 1.87 14.41
CA CYS A 63 -24.82 0.60 14.89
C CYS A 63 -23.84 -0.02 13.88
N HIS A 64 -24.21 -0.05 12.60
CA HIS A 64 -23.33 -0.52 11.54
C HIS A 64 -22.02 0.24 11.47
N LYS A 65 -22.07 1.58 11.54
CA LYS A 65 -20.88 2.42 11.57
C LYS A 65 -20.01 2.07 12.76
N LYS A 66 -20.56 1.91 13.96
CA LYS A 66 -19.80 1.55 15.16
C LYS A 66 -19.04 0.23 14.98
N VAL A 67 -19.70 -0.79 14.41
CA VAL A 67 -19.05 -2.08 14.11
C VAL A 67 -17.98 -1.90 13.04
N ALA A 68 -18.25 -1.12 11.99
CA ALA A 68 -17.26 -0.85 10.94
C ALA A 68 -16.06 -0.04 11.46
N ASP A 69 -16.25 0.90 12.39
CA ASP A 69 -15.17 1.65 13.02
C ASP A 69 -14.27 0.72 13.86
N GLU A 70 -14.84 -0.33 14.46
CA GLU A 70 -14.10 -1.32 15.27
C GLU A 70 -13.22 -2.23 14.39
N TYR A 71 -13.71 -2.64 13.22
CA TYR A 71 -13.06 -3.67 12.41
C TYR A 71 -12.42 -3.16 11.11
N VAL A 72 -13.06 -2.23 10.41
CA VAL A 72 -12.61 -1.75 9.09
C VAL A 72 -11.64 -0.61 9.24
N LEU A 73 -11.96 0.43 10.03
CA LEU A 73 -11.15 1.64 10.15
C LEU A 73 -9.67 1.35 10.50
N PRO A 74 -9.32 0.41 11.39
CA PRO A 74 -7.92 0.08 11.68
C PRO A 74 -7.16 -0.55 10.50
N THR A 75 -7.89 -1.19 9.58
CA THR A 75 -7.35 -1.90 8.42
C THR A 75 -7.54 -1.15 7.11
N ALA A 76 -8.23 -0.01 7.14
CA ALA A 76 -8.56 0.75 5.94
C ALA A 76 -7.28 1.24 5.25
N VAL A 77 -7.13 0.93 3.97
CA VAL A 77 -6.02 1.42 3.15
C VAL A 77 -6.10 2.94 3.02
N HIS A 78 -7.33 3.45 2.88
CA HIS A 78 -7.65 4.88 2.79
C HIS A 78 -8.74 5.23 3.80
N PRO A 79 -8.38 5.53 5.07
CA PRO A 79 -9.36 5.83 6.12
C PRO A 79 -10.30 6.99 5.78
N ASP A 80 -9.84 7.96 4.97
CA ASP A 80 -10.64 9.09 4.54
C ASP A 80 -11.80 8.68 3.61
N VAL A 81 -11.56 7.71 2.72
CA VAL A 81 -12.59 7.15 1.84
C VAL A 81 -13.67 6.42 2.66
N TYR A 82 -13.23 5.66 3.67
CA TYR A 82 -14.13 5.01 4.62
C TYR A 82 -14.96 6.01 5.44
N VAL A 83 -14.33 7.05 5.99
CA VAL A 83 -15.03 8.07 6.79
C VAL A 83 -16.07 8.80 5.94
N TYR A 84 -15.72 9.14 4.70
CA TYR A 84 -16.64 9.77 3.75
C TYR A 84 -17.85 8.87 3.43
N TYR A 85 -17.61 7.59 3.11
CA TYR A 85 -18.70 6.62 2.88
C TYR A 85 -19.60 6.48 4.10
N SER A 86 -19.01 6.38 5.30
CA SER A 86 -19.76 6.22 6.54
C SER A 86 -20.66 7.43 6.84
N ALA A 87 -20.21 8.65 6.51
CA ALA A 87 -21.01 9.86 6.61
C ALA A 87 -22.17 9.85 5.61
N LYS A 88 -21.91 9.58 4.33
CA LYS A 88 -22.96 9.49 3.30
C LYS A 88 -24.03 8.46 3.65
N ALA A 89 -23.62 7.30 4.16
CA ALA A 89 -24.58 6.26 4.52
C ALA A 89 -25.50 6.69 5.68
N LEU A 90 -25.00 7.47 6.65
CA LEU A 90 -25.81 8.06 7.72
C LEU A 90 -26.77 9.13 7.20
N GLU A 91 -26.30 10.02 6.31
CA GLU A 91 -27.14 11.05 5.68
C GLU A 91 -28.27 10.42 4.85
N LEU A 92 -27.96 9.34 4.13
CA LEU A 92 -28.94 8.59 3.36
C LEU A 92 -30.00 7.94 4.27
N ALA A 93 -29.58 7.36 5.39
CA ALA A 93 -30.49 6.78 6.39
C ALA A 93 -31.40 7.86 7.01
N ASP A 94 -30.85 9.04 7.32
CA ASP A 94 -31.61 10.18 7.85
C ASP A 94 -32.64 10.70 6.83
N SER A 95 -32.27 10.78 5.55
CA SER A 95 -33.20 11.13 4.46
C SER A 95 -34.35 10.13 4.33
N TYR A 96 -34.07 8.83 4.50
CA TYR A 96 -35.10 7.79 4.47
C TYR A 96 -36.02 7.86 5.68
N ASP A 97 -35.48 7.98 6.90
CA ASP A 97 -36.28 8.09 8.13
C ASP A 97 -37.20 9.32 8.10
N LYS A 98 -36.72 10.45 7.57
CA LYS A 98 -37.50 11.67 7.37
C LYS A 98 -38.53 11.58 6.23
N GLY A 99 -38.58 10.46 5.50
CA GLY A 99 -39.53 10.25 4.40
C GLY A 99 -39.23 11.10 3.15
N GLN A 100 -38.01 11.64 3.03
CA GLN A 100 -37.60 12.43 1.87
C GLN A 100 -37.35 11.55 0.64
N ILE A 101 -37.08 10.28 0.87
CA ILE A 101 -36.90 9.25 -0.17
C ILE A 101 -37.72 8.02 0.17
N THR A 102 -38.14 7.30 -0.87
CA THR A 102 -38.83 6.01 -0.75
C THR A 102 -37.86 4.88 -0.37
N SER A 103 -38.40 3.77 0.12
CA SER A 103 -37.61 2.55 0.38
C SER A 103 -36.83 2.08 -0.86
N ALA A 104 -37.47 2.12 -2.04
CA ALA A 104 -36.81 1.74 -3.29
C ALA A 104 -35.60 2.65 -3.61
N GLN A 105 -35.77 3.98 -3.46
CA GLN A 105 -34.68 4.94 -3.64
C GLN A 105 -33.56 4.73 -2.61
N TYR A 106 -33.90 4.46 -1.35
CA TYR A 106 -32.94 4.14 -0.29
C TYR A 106 -32.09 2.92 -0.64
N GLN A 107 -32.70 1.82 -1.08
CA GLN A 107 -31.98 0.59 -1.45
C GLN A 107 -31.05 0.79 -2.66
N VAL A 108 -31.52 1.51 -3.69
CA VAL A 108 -30.72 1.83 -4.88
C VAL A 108 -29.53 2.71 -4.50
N GLN A 109 -29.77 3.80 -3.77
CA GLN A 109 -28.71 4.74 -3.42
C GLN A 109 -27.70 4.13 -2.45
N ARG A 110 -28.12 3.28 -1.51
CA ARG A 110 -27.22 2.56 -0.60
C ARG A 110 -26.28 1.62 -1.37
N SER A 111 -26.83 0.89 -2.35
CA SER A 111 -26.04 0.00 -3.21
C SER A 111 -25.04 0.79 -4.06
N LYS A 112 -25.47 1.94 -4.59
CA LYS A 112 -24.59 2.86 -5.32
C LYS A 112 -23.47 3.40 -4.43
N ASP A 113 -23.78 3.89 -3.23
CA ASP A 113 -22.78 4.43 -2.30
C ASP A 113 -21.75 3.37 -1.88
N TRP A 114 -22.17 2.11 -1.75
CA TRP A 114 -21.25 0.99 -1.50
C TRP A 114 -20.33 0.71 -2.69
N ILE A 115 -20.85 0.70 -3.92
CA ILE A 115 -20.05 0.54 -5.13
C ILE A 115 -19.08 1.71 -5.30
N ASP A 116 -19.54 2.94 -5.08
CA ASP A 116 -18.70 4.15 -5.15
C ASP A 116 -17.56 4.09 -4.13
N TYR A 117 -17.82 3.60 -2.91
CA TYR A 117 -16.80 3.34 -1.90
C TYR A 117 -15.75 2.33 -2.40
N LEU A 118 -16.18 1.18 -2.91
CA LEU A 118 -15.26 0.15 -3.42
C LEU A 118 -14.40 0.69 -4.56
N ASN A 119 -15.01 1.41 -5.52
CA ASN A 119 -14.30 2.01 -6.64
C ASN A 119 -13.30 3.08 -6.19
N ALA A 120 -13.66 3.94 -5.23
CA ALA A 120 -12.76 4.96 -4.71
C ALA A 120 -11.59 4.35 -3.93
N SER A 121 -11.84 3.31 -3.14
CA SER A 121 -10.80 2.59 -2.40
C SER A 121 -9.83 1.86 -3.35
N ASP A 122 -10.36 1.19 -4.38
CA ASP A 122 -9.56 0.52 -5.41
C ASP A 122 -8.72 1.52 -6.23
N ALA A 123 -9.32 2.61 -6.73
CA ALA A 123 -8.61 3.62 -7.52
C ALA A 123 -7.44 4.25 -6.74
N LYS A 124 -7.63 4.57 -5.45
CA LYS A 124 -6.54 5.07 -4.62
C LYS A 124 -5.48 4.00 -4.34
N SER A 125 -5.88 2.75 -4.16
CA SER A 125 -4.95 1.64 -3.93
C SER A 125 -4.08 1.39 -5.17
N GLN A 126 -4.67 1.43 -6.37
CA GLN A 126 -3.93 1.34 -7.63
C GLN A 126 -2.95 2.50 -7.82
N ALA A 127 -3.33 3.73 -7.44
CA ALA A 127 -2.42 4.88 -7.49
C ALA A 127 -1.20 4.69 -6.56
N TYR A 128 -1.40 4.15 -5.35
CA TYR A 128 -0.29 3.81 -4.44
C TYR A 128 0.61 2.72 -5.00
N VAL A 129 0.04 1.66 -5.57
CA VAL A 129 0.81 0.58 -6.22
C VAL A 129 1.63 1.16 -7.38
N GLY A 130 1.03 1.99 -8.24
CA GLY A 130 1.74 2.65 -9.34
C GLY A 130 2.90 3.51 -8.87
N ASN A 131 2.67 4.35 -7.85
CA ASN A 131 3.71 5.17 -7.24
C ASN A 131 4.84 4.33 -6.61
N ALA A 132 4.48 3.26 -5.91
CA ALA A 132 5.44 2.34 -5.31
C ALA A 132 6.28 1.63 -6.38
N MET A 133 5.66 1.17 -7.47
CA MET A 133 6.36 0.57 -8.62
C MET A 133 7.33 1.55 -9.28
N MET A 134 6.93 2.81 -9.45
CA MET A 134 7.79 3.85 -9.99
C MET A 134 8.99 4.14 -9.08
N GLN A 135 8.77 4.27 -7.77
CA GLN A 135 9.87 4.46 -6.81
C GLN A 135 10.84 3.29 -6.80
N ASP A 136 10.32 2.07 -6.87
CA ASP A 136 11.11 0.86 -6.96
C ASP A 136 11.94 0.78 -8.25
N GLN A 137 11.35 1.18 -9.39
CA GLN A 137 12.10 1.30 -10.64
C GLN A 137 13.23 2.33 -10.54
N LEU A 138 12.98 3.51 -9.96
CA LEU A 138 14.00 4.53 -9.73
C LEU A 138 15.12 4.03 -8.81
N TYR A 139 14.76 3.32 -7.74
CA TYR A 139 15.73 2.71 -6.84
C TYR A 139 16.62 1.69 -7.55
N ARG A 140 16.02 0.79 -8.37
CA ARG A 140 16.78 -0.17 -9.18
C ARG A 140 17.73 0.51 -10.16
N GLN A 141 17.29 1.55 -10.85
CA GLN A 141 18.14 2.32 -11.78
C GLN A 141 19.32 2.98 -11.05
N ASN A 142 19.08 3.58 -9.89
CA ASN A 142 20.14 4.18 -9.08
C ASN A 142 21.17 3.14 -8.60
N MET A 143 20.71 1.97 -8.17
CA MET A 143 21.61 0.88 -7.77
C MET A 143 22.45 0.34 -8.94
N GLN A 144 21.87 0.24 -10.14
CA GLN A 144 22.61 -0.15 -11.35
C GLN A 144 23.66 0.91 -11.72
N ASN A 145 23.32 2.19 -11.68
CA ASN A 145 24.25 3.28 -11.94
C ASN A 145 25.41 3.30 -10.93
N TYR A 146 25.12 3.07 -9.65
CA TYR A 146 26.14 2.98 -8.60
C TYR A 146 27.09 1.79 -8.82
N ALA A 147 26.56 0.62 -9.19
CA ALA A 147 27.37 -0.56 -9.49
C ALA A 147 28.29 -0.33 -10.71
N LEU A 148 27.78 0.30 -11.77
CA LEU A 148 28.56 0.68 -12.94
C LEU A 148 29.67 1.70 -12.59
N GLN A 149 29.36 2.69 -11.77
CA GLN A 149 30.33 3.69 -11.32
C GLN A 149 31.45 3.04 -10.50
N GLN A 150 31.13 2.10 -9.60
CA GLN A 150 32.16 1.37 -8.87
C GLN A 150 33.08 0.54 -9.77
N GLN A 151 32.52 -0.15 -10.79
CA GLN A 151 33.35 -0.87 -11.76
C GLN A 151 34.31 0.05 -12.52
N GLN A 152 33.84 1.23 -12.95
CA GLN A 152 34.69 2.21 -13.65
C GLN A 152 35.82 2.71 -12.75
N VAL A 153 35.54 3.02 -11.48
CA VAL A 153 36.57 3.46 -10.52
C VAL A 153 37.60 2.35 -10.28
N GLN A 154 37.17 1.10 -10.12
CA GLN A 154 38.09 -0.03 -9.97
C GLN A 154 38.95 -0.25 -11.23
N ALA A 155 38.36 -0.16 -12.42
CA ALA A 155 39.09 -0.28 -13.68
C ALA A 155 40.13 0.85 -13.84
N GLN A 156 39.79 2.10 -13.51
CA GLN A 156 40.74 3.21 -13.50
C GLN A 156 41.88 3.00 -12.49
N GLN A 157 41.58 2.51 -11.29
CA GLN A 157 42.63 2.21 -10.29
C GLN A 157 43.58 1.13 -10.79
N GLN A 158 43.07 0.07 -11.42
CA GLN A 158 43.91 -0.98 -12.04
C GLN A 158 44.76 -0.42 -13.20
N GLN A 159 44.20 0.46 -14.03
CA GLN A 159 44.96 1.13 -15.10
C GLN A 159 46.06 2.04 -14.56
N MET A 160 45.80 2.80 -13.49
CA MET A 160 46.84 3.62 -12.84
C MET A 160 47.94 2.76 -12.22
N GLN A 161 47.60 1.63 -11.58
CA GLN A 161 48.60 0.70 -11.04
C GLN A 161 49.45 0.07 -12.15
N THR A 162 48.84 -0.39 -13.24
CA THR A 162 49.56 -0.97 -14.38
C THR A 162 50.43 0.05 -15.13
N THR A 163 49.96 1.29 -15.28
CA THR A 163 50.74 2.37 -15.92
C THR A 163 51.91 2.80 -15.04
N ASN A 164 51.76 2.85 -13.72
CA ASN A 164 52.87 3.09 -12.79
C ASN A 164 53.90 1.96 -12.84
N CYS A 165 53.49 0.70 -12.96
CA CYS A 165 54.43 -0.41 -13.18
C CYS A 165 55.18 -0.32 -14.51
N GLN A 166 54.60 0.26 -15.56
CA GLN A 166 55.30 0.47 -16.84
C GLN A 166 56.24 1.68 -16.82
N MET A 167 55.84 2.79 -16.18
CA MET A 167 56.73 3.95 -16.03
C MET A 167 57.89 3.70 -15.06
N VAL A 168 57.68 2.92 -13.99
CA VAL A 168 58.74 2.51 -13.05
C VAL A 168 59.49 1.26 -13.55
N GLY A 169 58.88 0.44 -14.41
CA GLY A 169 59.47 -0.76 -15.01
C GLY A 169 60.53 -0.51 -16.09
N HIS A 170 60.72 0.74 -16.53
CA HIS A 170 61.97 1.14 -17.21
C HIS A 170 63.10 1.46 -16.22
N MET A 171 62.87 1.33 -14.91
CA MET A 171 63.91 1.49 -13.89
C MET A 171 64.04 0.34 -12.89
N MET A 172 63.10 -0.60 -12.73
CA MET A 172 63.33 -1.79 -11.88
C MET A 172 62.35 -2.96 -12.14
N ASN A 173 62.93 -4.17 -12.25
CA ASN A 173 62.26 -5.48 -12.32
C ASN A 173 61.15 -5.63 -11.27
N CYS A 174 59.88 -5.70 -11.70
CA CYS A 174 58.80 -6.21 -10.87
C CYS A 174 58.81 -7.74 -10.93
N GLN A 175 59.50 -8.40 -9.99
CA GLN A 175 59.31 -9.82 -9.72
C GLN A 175 58.10 -10.00 -8.79
N THR A 176 57.16 -10.81 -9.26
CA THR A 176 55.98 -11.32 -8.55
C THR A 176 56.36 -12.15 -7.33
N PHE A 177 55.70 -11.88 -6.19
CA PHE A 177 55.48 -12.85 -5.10
C PHE A 177 53.98 -12.95 -4.84
#